data_AF-A0A2A2D0W9-F1
#
_entry.id   AF-A0A2A2D0W9-F1
#
_cell.length_a   1.000
_cell.length_b   1.000
_cell.length_c   1.000
_cell.angle_alpha   90.00
_cell.angle_beta   90.00
_cell.angle_gamma   90.00
#
_symmetry.space_group_name_H-M   'P 1'
#
loop_
_entity.id
_entity.type
_entity.pdbx_description
1 polymer ?
#
loop_
_entity_poly.entity_id
_entity_poly.type
_entity_poly.pdbx_seq_one_letter_code
_entity_poly.pdbx_strand_id
1 'polypeptide(L)'
;MPEKNLDFGKFGARGIRGSEAVARKLDELAGGITTPVTARRGLMARLHYLTRSGKSRQAARGAGLTVTERTLKAWLEGKRRPARANLERIDAAYRAVRRQNVARHLLARLNRDGRGTRVEIHPLNQSQVPRPLQRVVEYRSMNVRRWDKIVSAWAAGDHQGLDAAWTADVLPDLGSQWGQYEYVTNVGFAA
;
A
#
# COMPACT_ATOMS: atom_id res chain seq x y z
N MET A 1 24.32 -11.10 8.15
CA MET A 1 23.21 -10.23 7.68
C MET A 1 23.27 -10.25 6.17
N PRO A 2 22.25 -10.68 5.41
CA PRO A 2 22.31 -10.50 3.96
C PRO A 2 22.34 -8.99 3.67
N GLU A 3 23.29 -8.59 2.83
CA GLU A 3 23.55 -7.19 2.50
C GLU A 3 22.33 -6.60 1.80
N LYS A 4 21.84 -5.45 2.29
CA LYS A 4 20.82 -4.67 1.59
C LYS A 4 21.34 -4.32 0.19
N ASN A 5 20.49 -4.40 -0.82
CA ASN A 5 20.91 -4.16 -2.19
C ASN A 5 21.11 -2.65 -2.43
N LEU A 6 22.36 -2.17 -2.33
CA LEU A 6 22.72 -0.75 -2.45
C LEU A 6 22.57 -0.22 -3.89
N ASP A 7 22.77 -1.08 -4.90
CA ASP A 7 22.80 -0.74 -6.33
C ASP A 7 21.71 -1.49 -7.13
N PHE A 8 20.47 -1.55 -6.62
CA PHE A 8 19.39 -2.24 -7.35
C PHE A 8 19.20 -1.66 -8.76
N GLY A 9 19.16 -2.53 -9.77
CA GLY A 9 18.95 -2.14 -11.16
C GLY A 9 20.22 -1.83 -11.96
N LYS A 10 21.41 -1.82 -11.34
CA LYS A 10 22.71 -1.56 -12.01
C LYS A 10 22.92 -2.36 -13.30
N PHE A 11 22.47 -3.61 -13.33
CA PHE A 11 22.60 -4.49 -14.48
C PHE A 11 21.29 -4.66 -15.26
N GLY A 12 20.29 -3.79 -15.09
CA GLY A 12 19.01 -3.87 -15.82
C GLY A 12 17.93 -4.71 -15.12
N ALA A 13 18.16 -5.17 -13.90
CA ALA A 13 17.13 -5.79 -13.06
C ALA A 13 15.96 -4.84 -12.83
N ARG A 14 14.71 -5.34 -12.94
CA ARG A 14 13.49 -4.55 -12.72
C ARG A 14 12.60 -5.16 -11.64
N GLY A 15 12.03 -4.32 -10.81
CA GLY A 15 11.15 -4.71 -9.71
C GLY A 15 10.81 -3.51 -8.83
N ILE A 16 9.95 -3.74 -7.86
CA ILE A 16 9.61 -2.80 -6.78
C ILE A 16 10.02 -3.41 -5.45
N ARG A 17 10.15 -2.60 -4.40
CA ARG A 17 10.40 -3.14 -3.06
C ARG A 17 9.26 -4.08 -2.66
N GLY A 18 9.59 -5.19 -2.01
CA GLY A 18 8.60 -6.15 -1.52
C GLY A 18 7.56 -5.51 -0.59
N SER A 19 8.02 -4.59 0.27
CA SER A 19 7.18 -3.78 1.15
C SER A 19 6.17 -2.92 0.37
N GLU A 20 6.60 -2.33 -0.75
CA GLU A 20 5.71 -1.55 -1.62
C GLU A 20 4.68 -2.46 -2.31
N ALA A 21 5.09 -3.63 -2.80
CA ALA A 21 4.18 -4.61 -3.38
C ALA A 21 3.11 -5.07 -2.37
N VAL A 22 3.52 -5.31 -1.12
CA VAL A 22 2.63 -5.62 0.01
C VAL A 22 1.64 -4.47 0.25
N ALA A 23 2.10 -3.22 0.30
CA ALA A 23 1.24 -2.06 0.50
C ALA A 23 0.18 -1.92 -0.60
N ARG A 24 0.56 -2.15 -1.86
CA ARG A 24 -0.37 -2.16 -3.00
C ARG A 24 -1.41 -3.27 -2.87
N LYS A 25 -1.00 -4.48 -2.46
CA LYS A 25 -1.93 -5.59 -2.24
C LYS A 25 -2.90 -5.31 -1.09
N LEU A 26 -2.44 -4.67 -0.02
CA LEU A 26 -3.30 -4.22 1.08
C LEU A 26 -4.30 -3.15 0.61
N ASP A 27 -3.89 -2.21 -0.25
CA ASP A 27 -4.79 -1.23 -0.86
C ASP A 27 -5.87 -1.91 -1.74
N GLU A 28 -5.52 -2.94 -2.50
CA GLU A 28 -6.48 -3.74 -3.27
C GLU A 28 -7.48 -4.46 -2.36
N LEU A 29 -7.00 -5.15 -1.32
CA LEU A 29 -7.85 -5.87 -0.37
C LEU A 29 -8.72 -4.94 0.46
N ALA A 30 -8.21 -3.74 0.75
CA ALA A 30 -9.02 -2.69 1.32
C ALA A 30 -10.18 -2.38 0.37
N GLY A 31 -9.93 -2.25 -0.93
CA GLY A 31 -10.91 -1.85 -1.95
C GLY A 31 -11.20 -0.35 -1.92
N GLY A 32 -12.37 0.07 -2.42
CA GLY A 32 -12.81 1.46 -2.34
C GLY A 32 -13.52 1.98 -3.58
N ILE A 33 -13.50 3.30 -3.75
CA ILE A 33 -14.15 3.97 -4.88
C ILE A 33 -13.28 3.80 -6.12
N THR A 34 -13.73 2.93 -7.03
CA THR A 34 -13.08 2.62 -8.30
C THR A 34 -13.18 3.75 -9.31
N THR A 35 -14.25 4.55 -9.26
CA THR A 35 -14.42 5.70 -10.15
C THR A 35 -13.32 6.74 -9.87
N PRO A 36 -12.59 7.22 -10.90
CA PRO A 36 -11.51 8.19 -10.73
C PRO A 36 -11.99 9.50 -10.06
N VAL A 37 -11.12 10.12 -9.26
CA VAL A 37 -11.39 11.42 -8.61
C VAL A 37 -11.61 12.55 -9.63
N THR A 38 -11.13 12.39 -10.87
CA THR A 38 -11.33 13.34 -11.96
C THR A 38 -12.77 13.34 -12.50
N ALA A 39 -13.50 12.24 -12.31
CA ALA A 39 -14.90 12.10 -12.66
C ALA A 39 -15.81 12.60 -11.53
N ARG A 40 -16.91 13.30 -11.87
CA ARG A 40 -17.82 13.93 -10.89
C ARG A 40 -18.31 12.94 -9.82
N ARG A 41 -18.74 11.74 -10.23
CA ARG A 41 -19.17 10.67 -9.31
C ARG A 41 -18.07 10.26 -8.34
N GLY A 42 -16.85 10.07 -8.83
CA GLY A 42 -15.70 9.66 -8.02
C GLY A 42 -15.24 10.75 -7.05
N LEU A 43 -15.30 12.02 -7.47
CA LEU A 43 -15.06 13.17 -6.60
C LEU A 43 -16.11 13.27 -5.49
N MET A 44 -17.39 13.28 -5.83
CA MET A 44 -18.48 13.43 -4.84
C MET A 44 -18.47 12.30 -3.82
N ALA A 45 -18.27 11.04 -4.25
CA ALA A 45 -18.20 9.91 -3.33
C ALA A 45 -17.08 10.07 -2.29
N ARG A 46 -15.90 10.57 -2.69
CA ARG A 46 -14.78 10.83 -1.79
C ARG A 46 -15.06 11.99 -0.84
N LEU A 47 -15.61 13.10 -1.35
CA LEU A 47 -15.99 14.23 -0.51
C LEU A 47 -17.02 13.81 0.53
N HIS A 48 -18.10 13.13 0.13
CA HIS A 48 -19.10 12.62 1.07
C HIS A 48 -18.51 11.66 2.11
N TYR A 49 -17.59 10.78 1.72
CA TYR A 49 -16.88 9.90 2.65
C TYR A 49 -16.09 10.70 3.69
N LEU A 50 -15.30 11.68 3.25
CA LEU A 50 -14.46 12.52 4.10
C LEU A 50 -15.27 13.50 4.97
N THR A 51 -16.49 13.85 4.58
CA THR A 51 -17.29 14.87 5.26
C THR A 51 -18.56 14.36 5.93
N ARG A 52 -18.75 13.03 6.00
CA ARG A 52 -19.98 12.41 6.54
C ARG A 52 -20.27 12.80 7.99
N SER A 53 -19.24 12.96 8.81
CA SER A 53 -19.35 13.27 10.23
C SER A 53 -18.21 14.18 10.70
N GLY A 54 -18.34 14.78 11.89
CA GLY A 54 -17.27 15.57 12.50
C GLY A 54 -15.96 14.80 12.63
N LYS A 55 -16.04 13.54 13.09
CA LYS A 55 -14.89 12.61 13.15
C LYS A 55 -14.25 12.40 11.78
N SER A 56 -15.05 12.22 10.73
CA SER A 56 -14.53 12.02 9.36
C SER A 56 -13.80 13.26 8.86
N ARG A 57 -14.31 14.46 9.16
CA ARG A 57 -13.66 15.73 8.81
C ARG A 57 -12.34 15.92 9.55
N GLN A 58 -12.29 15.56 10.84
CA GLN A 58 -11.06 15.62 11.62
C GLN A 58 -10.01 14.66 11.05
N ALA A 59 -10.40 13.44 10.72
CA ALA A 59 -9.52 12.46 10.09
C ALA A 59 -9.04 12.95 8.71
N ALA A 60 -9.92 13.54 7.90
CA ALA A 60 -9.56 14.13 6.61
C ALA A 60 -8.54 15.26 6.74
N ARG A 61 -8.71 16.14 7.74
CA ARG A 61 -7.74 17.20 8.05
C ARG A 61 -6.39 16.63 8.49
N GLY A 62 -6.40 15.63 9.38
CA GLY A 62 -5.19 14.91 9.79
C GLY A 62 -4.48 14.22 8.61
N ALA A 63 -5.23 13.81 7.59
CA ALA A 63 -4.71 13.24 6.35
C ALA A 63 -4.33 14.31 5.29
N GLY A 64 -4.27 15.59 5.66
CA GLY A 64 -3.79 16.68 4.79
C GLY A 64 -4.86 17.39 3.96
N LEU A 65 -6.15 17.11 4.14
CA LEU A 65 -7.22 17.91 3.51
C LEU A 65 -7.48 19.19 4.33
N THR A 66 -6.68 20.22 4.09
CA THR A 66 -6.64 21.46 4.89
C THR A 66 -7.42 22.64 4.30
N VAL A 67 -8.32 22.39 3.33
CA VAL A 67 -9.11 23.47 2.72
C VAL A 67 -10.18 24.04 3.66
N THR A 68 -10.57 25.29 3.42
CA THR A 68 -11.61 25.97 4.21
C THR A 68 -12.97 25.28 4.05
N GLU A 69 -13.82 25.37 5.09
CA GLU A 69 -15.17 24.78 5.05
C GLU A 69 -16.03 25.37 3.94
N ARG A 70 -15.87 26.67 3.64
CA ARG A 70 -16.51 27.34 2.50
C ARG A 70 -16.13 26.70 1.17
N THR A 71 -14.85 26.38 0.98
CA THR A 71 -14.35 25.73 -0.25
C THR A 71 -14.91 24.32 -0.37
N LEU A 72 -14.88 23.57 0.73
CA LEU A 72 -15.42 22.22 0.80
C LEU A 72 -16.91 22.18 0.50
N LYS A 73 -17.70 23.13 1.05
CA LYS A 73 -19.12 23.31 0.76
C LYS A 73 -19.36 23.61 -0.72
N ALA A 74 -18.58 24.53 -1.30
CA ALA A 74 -18.70 24.85 -2.73
C ALA A 74 -18.40 23.65 -3.66
N TRP A 75 -17.48 22.77 -3.26
CA TRP A 75 -17.23 21.52 -4.00
C TRP A 75 -18.37 20.53 -3.84
N LEU A 76 -18.86 20.30 -2.62
CA LEU A 76 -19.99 19.41 -2.34
C LEU A 76 -21.27 19.82 -3.07
N GLU A 77 -21.52 21.12 -3.20
CA GLU A 77 -22.67 21.67 -3.95
C GLU A 77 -22.44 21.66 -5.47
N GLY A 78 -21.26 21.27 -5.94
CA GLY A 78 -20.91 21.28 -7.36
C GLY A 78 -20.73 22.68 -7.97
N LYS A 79 -20.74 23.74 -7.15
CA LYS A 79 -20.57 25.14 -7.59
C LYS A 79 -19.16 25.44 -8.07
N ARG A 80 -18.16 24.67 -7.62
CA ARG A 80 -16.76 24.80 -8.03
C ARG A 80 -16.12 23.44 -8.25
N ARG A 81 -15.24 23.34 -9.23
CA ARG A 81 -14.40 22.15 -9.46
C ARG A 81 -13.04 22.33 -8.77
N PRO A 82 -12.52 21.33 -8.03
CA PRO A 82 -11.16 21.38 -7.50
C PRO A 82 -10.11 21.38 -8.62
N ALA A 83 -9.03 22.14 -8.44
CA ALA A 83 -7.84 22.05 -9.29
C ALA A 83 -7.15 20.69 -9.16
N ARG A 84 -6.25 20.35 -10.09
CA ARG A 84 -5.55 19.04 -10.12
C ARG A 84 -4.87 18.70 -8.79
N ALA A 85 -4.11 19.63 -8.22
CA ALA A 85 -3.45 19.44 -6.92
C ALA A 85 -4.46 19.16 -5.78
N ASN A 86 -5.66 19.75 -5.84
CA ASN A 86 -6.70 19.46 -4.84
C ASN A 86 -7.39 18.12 -5.08
N LEU A 87 -7.54 17.68 -6.34
CA LEU A 87 -8.03 16.33 -6.63
C LEU A 87 -7.07 15.26 -6.08
N GLU A 88 -5.77 15.46 -6.25
CA GLU A 88 -4.73 14.58 -5.69
C GLU A 88 -4.79 14.55 -4.16
N ARG A 89 -4.91 15.71 -3.50
CA ARG A 89 -5.10 15.78 -2.03
C ARG A 89 -6.38 15.09 -1.56
N ILE A 90 -7.49 15.24 -2.28
CA ILE A 90 -8.75 14.57 -1.95
C ILE A 90 -8.61 13.05 -2.07
N ASP A 91 -7.98 12.56 -3.14
CA ASP A 91 -7.77 11.11 -3.33
C ASP A 91 -6.81 10.54 -2.27
N ALA A 92 -5.71 11.25 -1.96
CA ALA A 92 -4.77 10.87 -0.92
C ALA A 92 -5.43 10.83 0.47
N ALA A 93 -6.16 11.88 0.85
CA ALA A 93 -6.88 11.94 2.12
C ALA A 93 -7.94 10.83 2.23
N TYR A 94 -8.68 10.58 1.14
CA TYR A 94 -9.62 9.46 1.07
C TYR A 94 -8.94 8.12 1.35
N ARG A 95 -7.84 7.83 0.65
CA ARG A 95 -7.10 6.58 0.84
C ARG A 95 -6.63 6.46 2.29
N ALA A 96 -5.98 7.49 2.84
CA ALA A 96 -5.46 7.47 4.21
C ALA A 96 -6.56 7.20 5.25
N VAL A 97 -7.66 7.97 5.23
CA VAL A 97 -8.79 7.77 6.16
C VAL A 97 -9.40 6.39 5.99
N ARG A 98 -9.49 5.90 4.75
CA ARG A 98 -10.03 4.58 4.48
C ARG A 98 -9.15 3.47 5.03
N ARG A 99 -7.83 3.54 4.85
CA ARG A 99 -6.88 2.56 5.42
C ARG A 99 -7.07 2.45 6.93
N GLN A 100 -7.13 3.59 7.64
CA GLN A 100 -7.38 3.63 9.08
C GLN A 100 -8.71 2.95 9.46
N ASN A 101 -9.78 3.23 8.72
CA ASN A 101 -11.11 2.69 9.01
C ASN A 101 -11.22 1.17 8.79
N VAL A 102 -10.50 0.62 7.81
CA VAL A 102 -10.58 -0.82 7.48
C VAL A 102 -9.51 -1.67 8.16
N ALA A 103 -8.45 -1.05 8.70
CA ALA A 103 -7.26 -1.73 9.24
C ALA A 103 -7.61 -2.87 10.21
N ARG A 104 -8.49 -2.62 11.19
CA ARG A 104 -8.90 -3.63 12.18
C ARG A 104 -9.53 -4.87 11.54
N HIS A 105 -10.44 -4.66 10.58
CA HIS A 105 -11.13 -5.74 9.89
C HIS A 105 -10.19 -6.50 8.94
N LEU A 106 -9.32 -5.77 8.24
CA LEU A 106 -8.31 -6.36 7.36
C LEU A 106 -7.30 -7.20 8.15
N LEU A 107 -6.83 -6.71 9.29
CA LEU A 107 -5.94 -7.45 10.19
C LEU A 107 -6.55 -8.77 10.65
N ALA A 108 -7.81 -8.75 11.11
CA ALA A 108 -8.51 -9.96 11.53
C ALA A 108 -8.61 -10.99 10.38
N ARG A 109 -8.96 -10.53 9.18
CA ARG A 109 -9.01 -11.38 7.97
C ARG A 109 -7.65 -12.01 7.65
N LEU A 110 -6.57 -11.21 7.69
CA LEU A 110 -5.23 -11.67 7.36
C LEU A 110 -4.65 -12.65 8.38
N ASN A 111 -4.95 -12.45 9.67
CA ASN A 111 -4.52 -13.35 10.73
C ASN A 111 -5.26 -14.70 10.69
N ARG A 112 -6.51 -14.73 10.22
CA ARG A 112 -7.32 -15.96 10.01
C ARG A 112 -7.23 -16.92 11.20
N ASP A 113 -7.58 -16.42 12.39
CA ASP A 113 -7.51 -17.15 13.65
C ASP A 113 -6.14 -17.77 13.95
N GLY A 114 -5.07 -17.06 13.60
CA GLY A 114 -3.67 -17.49 13.79
C GLY A 114 -3.12 -18.40 12.69
N ARG A 115 -3.95 -18.84 11.73
CA ARG A 115 -3.46 -19.60 10.56
C ARG A 115 -2.57 -18.75 9.66
N GLY A 116 -2.82 -17.44 9.64
CA GLY A 116 -2.17 -16.49 8.77
C GLY A 116 -2.69 -16.54 7.34
N THR A 117 -2.01 -15.80 6.47
CA THR A 117 -2.32 -15.68 5.05
C THR A 117 -1.16 -16.25 4.25
N ARG A 118 -1.45 -17.07 3.23
CA ARG A 118 -0.42 -17.51 2.29
C ARG A 118 -0.06 -16.35 1.37
N VAL A 119 1.22 -15.99 1.40
CA VAL A 119 1.80 -14.94 0.60
C VAL A 119 2.71 -15.55 -0.45
N GLU A 120 2.53 -15.11 -1.67
CA GLU A 120 3.22 -15.51 -2.88
C GLU A 120 4.18 -14.39 -3.28
N ILE A 121 5.43 -14.72 -3.58
CA ILE A 121 6.49 -13.75 -3.86
C ILE A 121 7.08 -14.07 -5.22
N HIS A 122 6.85 -13.15 -6.16
CA HIS A 122 7.36 -13.29 -7.52
C HIS A 122 8.71 -12.60 -7.63
N PRO A 123 9.76 -13.30 -8.10
CA PRO A 123 11.10 -12.76 -8.16
C PRO A 123 11.16 -11.54 -9.07
N LEU A 124 12.18 -10.71 -8.86
CA LEU A 124 12.49 -9.58 -9.74
C LEU A 124 12.73 -10.03 -11.20
N ASN A 125 12.46 -9.14 -12.15
CA ASN A 125 12.61 -9.41 -13.57
C ASN A 125 14.07 -9.19 -14.01
N GLN A 126 14.70 -10.25 -14.54
CA GLN A 126 16.08 -10.25 -15.05
C GLN A 126 16.17 -10.32 -16.58
N SER A 127 15.08 -10.13 -17.33
CA SER A 127 15.07 -10.22 -18.81
C SER A 127 16.00 -9.23 -19.50
N GLN A 128 16.35 -8.12 -18.84
CA GLN A 128 17.28 -7.10 -19.33
C GLN A 128 18.68 -7.23 -18.71
N VAL A 129 18.90 -8.23 -17.86
CA VAL A 129 20.20 -8.51 -17.24
C VAL A 129 21.06 -9.33 -18.21
N PRO A 130 22.33 -8.96 -18.44
CA PRO A 130 23.24 -9.77 -19.25
C PRO A 130 23.29 -11.22 -18.75
N ARG A 131 23.21 -12.20 -19.65
CA ARG A 131 23.12 -13.64 -19.30
C ARG A 131 24.13 -14.12 -18.25
N PRO A 132 25.43 -13.73 -18.29
CA PRO A 132 26.41 -14.15 -17.27
C PRO A 132 26.09 -13.66 -15.85
N LEU A 133 25.33 -12.56 -15.74
CA LEU A 133 24.96 -11.93 -14.47
C LEU A 133 23.58 -12.37 -13.97
N GLN A 134 22.82 -13.09 -14.79
CA GLN A 134 21.53 -13.63 -14.35
C GLN A 134 21.73 -14.68 -13.26
N ARG A 135 20.79 -14.72 -12.31
CA ARG A 135 20.74 -15.73 -11.24
C ARG A 135 19.39 -16.40 -11.25
N VAL A 136 19.37 -17.70 -10.95
CA VAL A 136 18.11 -18.42 -10.72
C VAL A 136 17.54 -17.92 -9.39
N VAL A 137 16.45 -17.17 -9.46
CA VAL A 137 15.67 -16.74 -8.30
C VAL A 137 14.28 -17.31 -8.50
N GLU A 138 13.88 -18.19 -7.58
CA GLU A 138 12.65 -18.96 -7.72
C GLU A 138 11.42 -18.17 -7.27
N TYR A 139 10.26 -18.62 -7.72
CA TYR A 139 9.02 -18.25 -7.07
C TYR A 139 8.98 -18.82 -5.65
N ARG A 140 8.55 -18.02 -4.67
CA ARG A 140 8.44 -18.46 -3.27
C ARG A 140 7.04 -18.21 -2.73
N SER A 141 6.70 -18.97 -1.71
CA SER A 141 5.51 -18.69 -0.92
C SER A 141 5.75 -19.04 0.55
N MET A 142 5.08 -18.33 1.45
CA MET A 142 5.12 -18.57 2.89
C MET A 142 3.80 -18.20 3.54
N ASN A 143 3.54 -18.71 4.75
CA ASN A 143 2.40 -18.28 5.56
C ASN A 143 2.83 -17.16 6.49
N VAL A 144 2.35 -15.95 6.23
CA VAL A 144 2.61 -14.78 7.08
C VAL A 144 1.58 -14.73 8.20
N ARG A 145 2.07 -14.66 9.44
CA ARG A 145 1.26 -14.59 10.68
C ARG A 145 1.48 -13.31 11.48
N ARG A 146 2.50 -12.52 11.14
CA ARG A 146 2.88 -11.29 11.84
C ARG A 146 2.35 -10.06 11.09
N TRP A 147 1.02 -9.95 10.96
CA TRP A 147 0.39 -8.88 10.20
C TRP A 147 0.25 -7.57 10.98
N ASP A 148 0.27 -7.61 12.30
CA ASP A 148 -0.06 -6.48 13.18
C ASP A 148 0.78 -5.23 12.87
N LYS A 149 2.11 -5.37 12.81
CA LYS A 149 3.01 -4.26 12.49
C LYS A 149 2.86 -3.77 11.05
N ILE A 150 2.68 -4.70 10.09
CA ILE A 150 2.52 -4.39 8.67
C ILE A 150 1.24 -3.57 8.45
N VAL A 151 0.11 -4.05 8.96
CA VAL A 151 -1.19 -3.38 8.79
C VAL A 151 -1.22 -2.05 9.54
N SER A 152 -0.60 -1.98 10.72
CA SER A 152 -0.50 -0.71 11.47
C SER A 152 0.31 0.33 10.71
N ALA A 153 1.48 -0.03 10.19
CA ALA A 153 2.32 0.88 9.39
C ALA A 153 1.62 1.29 8.09
N TRP A 154 1.00 0.35 7.38
CA TRP A 154 0.20 0.62 6.19
C TRP A 154 -0.95 1.60 6.47
N ALA A 155 -1.68 1.40 7.56
CA ALA A 155 -2.78 2.26 7.96
C ALA A 155 -2.34 3.68 8.35
N ALA A 156 -1.14 3.81 8.94
CA ALA A 156 -0.53 5.08 9.27
C ALA A 156 0.10 5.81 8.06
N GLY A 157 0.29 5.12 6.93
CA GLY A 157 1.09 5.64 5.82
C GLY A 157 2.59 5.66 6.11
N ASP A 158 3.04 4.90 7.11
CA ASP A 158 4.43 4.77 7.51
C ASP A 158 5.15 3.78 6.58
N HIS A 159 5.65 4.30 5.46
CA HIS A 159 6.37 3.50 4.46
C HIS A 159 7.65 2.87 5.03
N GLN A 160 8.34 3.57 5.94
CA GLN A 160 9.58 3.08 6.53
C GLN A 160 9.31 1.98 7.56
N GLY A 161 8.30 2.15 8.41
CA GLY A 161 7.86 1.12 9.34
C GLY A 161 7.32 -0.12 8.63
N LEU A 162 6.63 0.05 7.51
CA LEU A 162 6.18 -1.07 6.68
C LEU A 162 7.37 -1.81 6.07
N ASP A 163 8.34 -1.07 5.51
CA ASP A 163 9.58 -1.65 4.96
C ASP A 163 10.37 -2.42 6.01
N ALA A 164 10.50 -1.88 7.22
CA ALA A 164 11.15 -2.54 8.34
C ALA A 164 10.39 -3.80 8.77
N ALA A 165 9.07 -3.72 8.98
CA ALA A 165 8.26 -4.87 9.37
C ALA A 165 8.29 -5.98 8.31
N TRP A 166 8.27 -5.63 7.02
CA TRP A 166 8.35 -6.62 5.95
C TRP A 166 9.75 -7.25 5.88
N THR A 167 10.80 -6.42 5.82
CA THR A 167 12.16 -6.87 5.50
C THR A 167 12.87 -7.49 6.70
N ALA A 168 12.68 -6.95 7.90
CA ALA A 168 13.33 -7.44 9.10
C ALA A 168 12.50 -8.48 9.85
N ASP A 169 11.16 -8.38 9.82
CA ASP A 169 10.33 -9.28 10.61
C ASP A 169 9.70 -10.39 9.79
N VAL A 170 9.45 -10.27 8.47
CA VAL A 170 8.71 -11.28 7.68
C VAL A 170 9.57 -12.01 6.65
N LEU A 171 10.31 -11.29 5.80
CA LEU A 171 11.18 -11.90 4.80
C LEU A 171 12.16 -12.95 5.35
N PRO A 172 12.73 -12.81 6.56
CA PRO A 172 13.63 -13.83 7.11
C PRO A 172 13.01 -15.23 7.26
N ASP A 173 11.68 -15.36 7.30
CA ASP A 173 11.00 -16.66 7.29
C ASP A 173 11.25 -17.46 5.99
N LEU A 174 11.72 -16.80 4.91
CA LEU A 174 12.15 -17.48 3.68
C LEU A 174 13.49 -18.22 3.83
N GLY A 175 14.22 -17.99 4.92
CA GLY A 175 15.55 -18.54 5.17
C GLY A 175 16.69 -17.67 4.64
N SER A 176 17.88 -18.25 4.50
CA SER A 176 19.14 -17.54 4.19
C SER A 176 19.13 -16.72 2.89
N GLN A 177 18.25 -17.05 1.94
CA GLN A 177 18.16 -16.40 0.63
C GLN A 177 17.15 -15.24 0.58
N TRP A 178 16.58 -14.83 1.71
CA TRP A 178 15.51 -13.83 1.72
C TRP A 178 15.91 -12.49 1.07
N GLY A 179 17.19 -12.11 1.11
CA GLY A 179 17.70 -10.87 0.50
C GLY A 179 17.47 -10.77 -1.01
N GLN A 180 17.30 -11.92 -1.70
CA GLN A 180 16.96 -11.96 -3.13
C GLN A 180 15.52 -11.45 -3.41
N TYR A 181 14.70 -11.33 -2.36
CA TYR A 181 13.29 -10.91 -2.41
C TYR A 181 13.06 -9.53 -1.78
N GLU A 182 14.13 -8.75 -1.55
CA GLU A 182 14.01 -7.32 -1.20
C GLU A 182 13.28 -6.56 -2.33
N TYR A 183 13.56 -6.92 -3.57
CA TYR A 183 12.88 -6.44 -4.77
C TYR A 183 12.17 -7.58 -5.49
N VAL A 184 10.96 -7.30 -5.95
CA VAL A 184 10.02 -8.28 -6.51
C VAL A 184 9.28 -7.69 -7.68
N THR A 185 8.72 -8.55 -8.54
CA THR A 185 7.76 -8.08 -9.56
C THR A 185 6.36 -7.94 -8.99
N ASN A 186 5.98 -8.83 -8.07
CA ASN A 186 4.64 -8.86 -7.47
C ASN A 186 4.64 -9.62 -6.13
N VAL A 187 3.65 -9.32 -5.29
CA VAL A 187 3.31 -10.11 -4.09
C VAL A 187 1.81 -10.44 -4.12
N GLY A 188 1.49 -11.74 -4.08
CA GLY A 188 0.13 -12.26 -4.06
C GLY A 188 -0.31 -12.67 -2.66
N PHE A 189 -1.57 -12.43 -2.29
CA PHE A 189 -2.16 -12.90 -1.04
C PHE A 189 -3.30 -13.86 -1.37
N ALA A 190 -3.27 -15.08 -0.84
CA ALA A 190 -4.40 -16.00 -0.86
C ALA A 190 -5.32 -15.72 0.35
N ALA A 191 -5.94 -14.52 0.35
CA ALA A 191 -6.71 -13.96 1.46
C ALA A 191 -8.19 -13.71 1.12
#